data_AF-A0A1D8U155-F1
#
_entry.id   AF-A0A1D8U155-F1
#
_cell.length_a   1.000
_cell.length_b   1.000
_cell.length_c   1.000
_cell.angle_alpha   90.00
_cell.angle_beta   90.00
_cell.angle_gamma   90.00
#
_symmetry.space_group_name_H-M   'P 1'
#
loop_
_entity.id
_entity.type
_entity.pdbx_description
1 polymer ?
#
loop_
_entity_poly.entity_id
_entity_poly.type
_entity_poly.pdbx_seq_one_letter_code
_entity_poly.pdbx_strand_id
1 'polypeptide(L)'
;MTIKNTNSKNHSINLILWGLAFQFIPLLTFGLIAEIFKSFLYSLSPSLKLIIILLILGLFFYGYVSIVKGCRLYIYDKGYPSNWGWLGLLSFWGLSVLLLFPTKKTKFDSEKSLAKDSINAPFNKFNIPEFFLFWFLGFPIYILTIVRLFYLVNNRDFSEIIKNANFNTVISVIIWLIIGLFLFFNLRRVGFDLIKFGIFNLVIVKQTSNLKLMILIVFFEYTFAENFNSLNLYYISFIFPDYVEKLINDSYFTNIIGILFWSFLVIVCAPLLEELIYRGIILQKWAMKWGIKAGIVTSSLLFAIYHCRFDIVWLFILGTICCVLYFKTGQLIVPIIFHGLHNTIWTIFRIGHYYSRLNGELISINDYQASMEPLLGQKAVIAAISFAVIMVFLYRNFPKQDDILPYYRNPK
;
A
#
# COMPACT_ATOMS: atom_id res chain seq x y z
N MET A 1 3.89 30.23 27.52
CA MET A 1 4.64 28.96 27.53
C MET A 1 4.73 28.47 26.08
N THR A 2 5.89 28.65 25.46
CA THR A 2 6.17 28.38 24.04
C THR A 2 6.45 26.89 23.86
N ILE A 3 5.41 26.13 23.50
CA ILE A 3 5.55 24.72 23.12
C ILE A 3 6.25 24.69 21.76
N LYS A 4 7.40 24.00 21.67
CA LYS A 4 8.10 23.71 20.41
C LYS A 4 7.12 23.04 19.42
N ASN A 5 6.75 23.76 18.36
CA ASN A 5 5.68 23.41 17.41
C ASN A 5 5.84 22.07 16.66
N THR A 6 7.02 21.49 16.58
CA THR A 6 7.22 20.19 15.90
C THR A 6 6.74 18.99 16.73
N ASN A 7 6.66 19.12 18.06
CA ASN A 7 6.09 18.08 18.93
C ASN A 7 4.55 18.09 18.96
N SER A 8 3.91 19.22 18.64
CA SER A 8 2.45 19.39 18.60
C SER A 8 1.79 18.46 17.58
N LYS A 9 2.27 18.49 16.33
CA LYS A 9 1.68 17.73 15.21
C LYS A 9 1.86 16.22 15.32
N ASN A 10 3.04 15.76 15.72
CA ASN A 10 3.27 14.33 15.94
C ASN A 10 2.45 13.82 17.13
N HIS A 11 2.30 14.63 18.18
CA HIS A 11 1.46 14.29 19.31
C HIS A 11 -0.02 14.18 18.93
N SER A 12 -0.54 15.12 18.13
CA SER A 12 -1.93 15.08 17.66
C SER A 12 -2.20 13.86 16.78
N ILE A 13 -1.30 13.53 15.85
CA ILE A 13 -1.41 12.32 15.02
C ILE A 13 -1.33 11.04 15.85
N ASN A 14 -0.43 10.96 16.83
CA ASN A 14 -0.34 9.82 17.72
C ASN A 14 -1.64 9.60 18.51
N LEU A 15 -2.26 10.68 19.00
CA LEU A 15 -3.56 10.59 19.67
C LEU A 15 -4.67 10.09 18.74
N ILE A 16 -4.66 10.53 17.48
CA ILE A 16 -5.60 10.02 16.46
C ILE A 16 -5.38 8.52 16.24
N LEU A 17 -4.13 8.09 16.03
CA LEU A 17 -3.78 6.68 15.79
C LEU A 17 -4.15 5.79 16.98
N TRP A 18 -3.82 6.21 18.21
CA TRP A 18 -4.23 5.49 19.42
C TRP A 18 -5.75 5.44 19.55
N GLY A 19 -6.43 6.55 19.27
CA GLY A 19 -7.89 6.60 19.30
C GLY A 19 -8.53 5.59 18.35
N LEU A 20 -8.03 5.51 17.11
CA LEU A 20 -8.47 4.52 16.13
C LEU A 20 -8.11 3.09 16.53
N ALA A 21 -6.90 2.87 17.07
CA ALA A 21 -6.47 1.56 17.54
C ALA A 21 -7.38 1.02 18.65
N PHE A 22 -7.68 1.84 19.65
CA PHE A 22 -8.60 1.48 20.74
C PHE A 22 -10.04 1.27 20.28
N GLN A 23 -10.48 1.99 19.23
CA GLN A 23 -11.79 1.76 18.62
C GLN A 23 -11.86 0.41 17.91
N PHE A 24 -10.90 0.08 17.04
CA PHE A 24 -11.10 -0.99 16.06
C PHE A 24 -10.28 -2.26 16.30
N ILE A 25 -9.08 -2.19 16.90
CA ILE A 25 -8.27 -3.41 17.14
C ILE A 25 -9.03 -4.40 18.03
N PRO A 26 -9.56 -4.01 19.21
CA PRO A 26 -10.30 -4.93 20.07
C PRO A 26 -11.49 -5.58 19.37
N LEU A 27 -12.25 -4.80 18.60
CA LEU A 27 -13.41 -5.29 17.83
C LEU A 27 -12.99 -6.32 16.78
N LEU A 28 -11.95 -6.03 16.00
CA LEU A 28 -11.44 -6.93 14.96
C LEU A 28 -10.88 -8.22 15.57
N THR A 29 -10.06 -8.13 16.62
CA THR A 29 -9.54 -9.30 17.32
C THR A 29 -10.66 -10.14 17.91
N PHE A 30 -11.68 -9.52 18.50
CA PHE A 30 -12.82 -10.24 19.03
C PHE A 30 -13.63 -10.92 17.93
N GLY A 31 -13.87 -10.25 16.80
CA GLY A 31 -14.54 -10.84 15.64
C GLY A 31 -13.82 -12.10 15.12
N LEU A 32 -12.50 -12.02 14.94
CA LEU A 32 -11.67 -13.16 14.51
C LEU A 32 -11.69 -14.31 15.53
N ILE A 33 -11.51 -13.99 16.82
CA ILE A 33 -11.60 -15.00 17.88
C ILE A 33 -12.99 -15.63 17.92
N ALA A 34 -14.05 -14.85 17.70
CA ALA A 34 -15.41 -15.36 17.70
C ALA A 34 -15.73 -16.28 16.54
N GLU A 35 -15.08 -16.05 15.40
CA GLU A 35 -15.17 -16.93 14.23
C GLU A 35 -14.43 -18.25 14.46
N ILE A 36 -13.18 -18.19 14.97
CA ILE A 36 -12.33 -19.37 15.18
C ILE A 36 -12.77 -20.20 16.39
N PHE A 37 -13.12 -19.55 17.50
CA PHE A 37 -13.42 -20.17 18.79
C PHE A 37 -14.89 -20.04 19.17
N LYS A 38 -15.77 -20.17 18.17
CA LYS A 38 -17.21 -19.98 18.33
C LYS A 38 -17.83 -20.84 19.45
N SER A 39 -17.47 -22.13 19.50
CA SER A 39 -17.99 -23.06 20.53
C SER A 39 -17.54 -22.69 21.94
N PHE A 40 -16.28 -22.28 22.09
CA PHE A 40 -15.74 -21.79 23.36
C PHE A 40 -16.47 -20.53 23.81
N LEU A 41 -16.66 -19.54 22.93
CA LEU A 41 -17.41 -18.33 23.29
C LEU A 41 -18.87 -18.63 23.68
N TYR A 42 -19.54 -19.59 23.02
CA TYR A 42 -20.88 -20.00 23.43
C TYR A 42 -20.91 -20.67 24.79
N SER A 43 -19.86 -21.41 25.17
CA SER A 43 -19.73 -22.07 26.47
C SER A 43 -19.54 -21.11 27.65
N LEU A 44 -19.16 -19.85 27.40
CA LEU A 44 -18.96 -18.86 28.45
C LEU A 44 -20.27 -18.50 29.17
N SER A 45 -20.18 -18.26 30.48
CA SER A 45 -21.32 -17.80 31.28
C SER A 45 -21.82 -16.42 30.81
N PRO A 46 -23.13 -16.10 30.99
CA PRO A 46 -23.68 -14.80 30.61
C PRO A 46 -22.92 -13.61 31.23
N SER A 47 -22.51 -13.73 32.49
CA SER A 47 -21.76 -12.68 33.20
C SER A 47 -20.40 -12.43 32.57
N LEU A 48 -19.69 -13.48 32.14
CA LEU A 48 -18.39 -13.33 31.49
C LEU A 48 -18.52 -12.72 30.08
N LYS A 49 -19.55 -13.13 29.32
CA LYS A 49 -19.89 -12.50 28.04
C LYS A 49 -20.16 -11.00 28.20
N LEU A 50 -20.93 -10.63 29.22
CA LEU A 50 -21.21 -9.22 29.54
C LEU A 50 -19.94 -8.45 29.88
N ILE A 51 -19.04 -9.01 30.69
CA ILE A 51 -17.75 -8.37 31.03
C ILE A 51 -16.91 -8.13 29.77
N ILE A 52 -16.80 -9.13 28.89
CA ILE A 52 -16.06 -8.99 27.63
C ILE A 52 -16.66 -7.87 26.77
N ILE A 53 -17.99 -7.84 26.62
CA ILE A 53 -18.69 -6.79 25.86
C ILE A 53 -18.43 -5.41 26.48
N LEU A 54 -18.54 -5.26 27.80
CA LEU A 54 -18.30 -4.00 28.50
C LEU A 54 -16.85 -3.53 28.39
N LEU A 55 -15.87 -4.45 28.41
CA LEU A 55 -14.47 -4.12 28.18
C LEU A 55 -14.23 -3.61 26.76
N ILE A 56 -14.80 -4.29 25.75
CA ILE A 56 -14.70 -3.87 24.34
C ILE A 56 -15.35 -2.50 24.15
N LEU A 57 -16.55 -2.29 24.69
CA LEU A 57 -17.25 -1.00 24.65
C LEU A 57 -16.44 0.08 25.38
N GLY A 58 -15.85 -0.24 26.54
CA GLY A 58 -15.00 0.67 27.29
C GLY A 58 -13.79 1.15 26.49
N LEU A 59 -13.08 0.23 25.84
CA LEU A 59 -11.95 0.55 24.95
C LEU A 59 -12.41 1.36 23.74
N PHE A 60 -13.57 1.02 23.17
CA PHE A 60 -14.15 1.75 22.05
C PHE A 60 -14.46 3.22 22.41
N PHE A 61 -15.13 3.46 23.54
CA PHE A 61 -15.40 4.81 24.02
C PHE A 61 -14.13 5.55 24.45
N TYR A 62 -13.16 4.87 25.05
CA TYR A 62 -11.85 5.45 25.36
C TYR A 62 -11.12 5.94 24.09
N GLY A 63 -11.23 5.17 23.00
CA GLY A 63 -10.71 5.57 21.70
C GLY A 63 -11.32 6.89 21.18
N TYR A 64 -12.60 7.14 21.43
CA TYR A 64 -13.25 8.41 21.08
C TYR A 64 -12.68 9.62 21.82
N VAL A 65 -12.31 9.46 23.09
CA VAL A 65 -11.66 10.55 23.85
C VAL A 65 -10.33 10.93 23.20
N SER A 66 -9.53 9.92 22.85
CA SER A 66 -8.22 10.10 22.22
C SER A 66 -8.33 10.70 20.82
N ILE A 67 -9.25 10.21 19.97
CA ILE A 67 -9.39 10.69 18.60
C ILE A 67 -9.91 12.13 18.54
N VAL A 68 -10.91 12.49 19.36
CA VAL A 68 -11.44 13.86 19.40
C VAL A 68 -10.36 14.82 19.87
N LYS A 69 -9.62 14.46 20.93
CA LYS A 69 -8.49 15.27 21.42
C LYS A 69 -7.43 15.45 20.34
N GLY A 70 -7.08 14.36 19.64
CA GLY A 70 -6.13 14.39 18.53
C GLY A 70 -6.60 15.29 17.38
N CYS A 71 -7.86 15.17 16.95
CA CYS A 71 -8.47 16.00 15.91
C CYS A 71 -8.51 17.50 16.28
N ARG A 72 -8.82 17.83 17.54
CA ARG A 72 -8.80 19.22 18.05
C ARG A 72 -7.41 19.84 17.98
N LEU A 73 -6.38 19.07 18.36
CA LEU A 73 -4.99 19.53 18.29
C LEU A 73 -4.51 19.63 16.84
N TYR A 74 -4.87 18.66 16.00
CA TYR A 74 -4.49 18.62 14.59
C TYR A 74 -5.05 19.81 13.80
N ILE A 75 -6.33 20.14 14.00
CA ILE A 75 -6.96 21.25 13.27
C ILE A 75 -6.46 22.61 13.77
N TYR A 76 -6.11 22.70 15.06
CA TYR A 76 -5.45 23.86 15.65
C TYR A 76 -4.05 24.09 15.07
N ASP A 77 -3.27 23.02 14.93
CA ASP A 77 -1.94 23.06 14.28
C ASP A 77 -2.02 23.50 12.81
N LYS A 78 -3.14 23.19 12.13
CA LYS A 78 -3.44 23.71 10.78
C LYS A 78 -3.87 25.19 10.75
N GLY A 79 -3.98 25.86 11.89
CA GLY A 79 -4.39 27.27 12.01
C GLY A 79 -5.90 27.49 12.02
N TYR A 80 -6.70 26.46 12.28
CA TYR A 80 -8.16 26.57 12.42
C TYR A 80 -8.59 26.54 13.89
N PRO A 81 -9.79 27.03 14.22
CA PRO A 81 -10.29 26.94 15.58
C PRO A 81 -10.42 25.48 16.06
N SER A 82 -10.05 25.20 17.31
CA SER A 82 -10.02 23.84 17.85
C SER A 82 -11.41 23.21 18.01
N ASN A 83 -12.49 23.98 17.84
CA ASN A 83 -13.86 23.47 17.86
C ASN A 83 -14.13 22.47 16.73
N TRP A 84 -13.49 22.62 15.56
CA TRP A 84 -13.59 21.68 14.43
C TRP A 84 -13.17 20.25 14.76
N GLY A 85 -12.46 20.02 15.88
CA GLY A 85 -12.12 18.67 16.32
C GLY A 85 -13.31 17.82 16.75
N TRP A 86 -14.53 18.38 16.85
CA TRP A 86 -15.77 17.60 17.01
C TRP A 86 -15.97 16.57 15.89
N LEU A 87 -15.42 16.84 14.69
CA LEU A 87 -15.42 15.88 13.58
C LEU A 87 -14.77 14.54 13.96
N GLY A 88 -13.90 14.49 14.97
CA GLY A 88 -13.40 13.22 15.52
C GLY A 88 -14.49 12.27 16.04
N LEU A 89 -15.68 12.77 16.41
CA LEU A 89 -16.85 11.95 16.76
C LEU A 89 -17.37 11.12 15.59
N LEU A 90 -17.07 11.54 14.35
CA LEU A 90 -17.40 10.80 13.13
C LEU A 90 -16.29 9.81 12.75
N SER A 91 -15.34 9.54 13.67
CA SER A 91 -14.21 8.62 13.53
C SER A 91 -13.50 8.81 12.18
N PHE A 92 -13.39 7.75 11.37
CA PHE A 92 -12.73 7.82 10.07
C PHE A 92 -13.32 8.88 9.14
N TRP A 93 -14.65 9.05 9.09
CA TRP A 93 -15.29 9.98 8.15
C TRP A 93 -14.96 11.44 8.47
N GLY A 94 -15.09 11.84 9.73
CA GLY A 94 -14.73 13.21 10.13
C GLY A 94 -13.23 13.46 10.10
N LEU A 95 -12.41 12.44 10.35
CA LEU A 95 -10.97 12.52 10.11
C LEU A 95 -10.67 12.75 8.62
N SER A 96 -11.32 12.04 7.69
CA SER A 96 -11.18 12.26 6.24
C SER A 96 -11.43 13.72 5.86
N VAL A 97 -12.48 14.33 6.43
CA VAL A 97 -12.81 15.76 6.21
C VAL A 97 -11.70 16.66 6.76
N LEU A 98 -11.24 16.43 8.00
CA LEU A 98 -10.18 17.24 8.62
C LEU A 98 -8.83 17.14 7.89
N LEU A 99 -8.50 15.98 7.33
CA LEU A 99 -7.26 15.80 6.58
C LEU A 99 -7.24 16.65 5.29
N LEU A 100 -8.39 16.94 4.69
CA LEU A 100 -8.52 17.82 3.52
C LEU A 100 -8.27 19.30 3.80
N PHE A 101 -8.38 19.75 5.06
CA PHE A 101 -8.22 21.17 5.38
C PHE A 101 -6.79 21.63 5.06
N PRO A 102 -6.60 22.68 4.23
CA PRO A 102 -5.27 23.19 3.95
C PRO A 102 -4.72 23.93 5.16
N THR A 103 -3.44 23.76 5.52
CA THR A 103 -2.81 24.59 6.56
C THR A 103 -2.95 26.09 6.22
N LYS A 104 -3.53 26.90 7.11
CA LYS A 104 -3.61 28.37 6.95
C LYS A 104 -2.21 28.98 7.11
N LYS A 105 -1.83 29.85 6.18
CA LYS A 105 -0.54 30.59 6.18
C LYS A 105 -0.45 31.72 7.22
N THR A 106 -1.36 31.78 8.20
CA THR A 106 -1.49 32.92 9.10
C THR A 106 -0.82 32.65 10.45
N LYS A 107 0.19 33.47 10.78
CA LYS A 107 1.12 33.42 11.91
C LYS A 107 2.14 32.27 11.85
N PHE A 108 3.11 32.33 10.92
CA PHE A 108 4.53 32.00 11.21
C PHE A 108 5.46 32.08 9.99
N ASP A 109 4.98 32.45 8.81
CA ASP A 109 5.84 32.70 7.66
C ASP A 109 5.93 34.20 7.40
N SER A 110 6.94 34.87 7.97
CA SER A 110 7.47 36.04 7.29
C SER A 110 8.09 35.55 5.99
N GLU A 111 7.76 36.17 4.87
CA GLU A 111 8.18 35.76 3.52
C GLU A 111 9.72 35.66 3.34
N LYS A 112 10.50 36.10 4.35
CA LYS A 112 11.96 35.93 4.43
C LYS A 112 12.44 34.56 4.96
N SER A 113 11.65 33.79 5.72
CA SER A 113 12.06 32.45 6.20
C SER A 113 11.78 31.34 5.17
N LEU A 114 10.69 31.48 4.40
CA LEU A 114 10.29 30.53 3.36
C LEU A 114 11.33 30.41 2.22
N ALA A 115 12.05 31.48 1.90
CA ALA A 115 13.09 31.47 0.87
C ALA A 115 14.39 30.79 1.31
N LYS A 116 14.67 30.71 2.63
CA LYS A 116 15.88 30.07 3.17
C LYS A 116 15.66 28.62 3.62
N ASP A 117 14.47 28.30 4.13
CA ASP A 117 14.11 26.94 4.57
C ASP A 117 13.52 26.05 3.44
N SER A 118 13.18 26.62 2.28
CA SER A 118 12.75 25.85 1.10
C SER A 118 13.89 25.16 0.36
N ILE A 119 15.15 25.50 0.69
CA ILE A 119 16.34 24.94 0.04
C ILE A 119 16.81 23.64 0.74
N ASN A 120 16.46 23.40 2.02
CA ASN A 120 17.01 22.29 2.80
C ASN A 120 15.93 21.26 3.23
N ALA A 121 15.77 20.21 2.41
CA ALA A 121 15.13 18.90 2.68
C ALA A 121 13.57 18.81 2.76
N PRO A 122 12.83 18.60 1.64
CA PRO A 122 11.37 18.40 1.64
C PRO A 122 10.89 17.21 2.49
N PHE A 123 11.73 16.20 2.69
CA PHE A 123 11.44 15.06 3.57
C PHE A 123 11.24 15.45 5.03
N ASN A 124 11.79 16.58 5.50
CA ASN A 124 11.57 17.06 6.87
C ASN A 124 10.16 17.63 7.06
N LYS A 125 9.58 18.23 6.02
CA LYS A 125 8.24 18.83 6.03
C LYS A 125 7.14 17.79 5.85
N PHE A 126 7.43 16.72 5.12
CA PHE A 126 6.48 15.64 4.87
C PHE A 126 6.21 14.82 6.14
N ASN A 127 4.98 14.45 6.47
CA ASN A 127 4.69 13.60 7.64
C ASN A 127 4.12 12.25 7.17
N ILE A 128 4.87 11.15 7.38
CA ILE A 128 4.49 9.81 6.90
C ILE A 128 3.20 9.30 7.59
N PRO A 129 3.06 9.37 8.92
CA PRO A 129 1.81 9.01 9.58
C PRO A 129 0.58 9.77 9.06
N GLU A 130 0.67 11.10 8.90
CA GLU A 130 -0.40 11.91 8.33
C GLU A 130 -0.70 11.50 6.88
N PHE A 131 0.34 11.24 6.09
CA PHE A 131 0.21 10.77 4.73
C PHE A 131 -0.57 9.45 4.67
N PHE A 132 -0.22 8.46 5.49
CA PHE A 132 -0.94 7.20 5.53
C PHE A 132 -2.37 7.32 6.04
N LEU A 133 -2.59 8.14 7.08
CA LEU A 133 -3.94 8.45 7.54
C LEU A 133 -4.79 9.03 6.40
N PHE A 134 -4.22 9.90 5.58
CA PHE A 134 -4.94 10.44 4.42
C PHE A 134 -5.15 9.40 3.34
N TRP A 135 -4.13 8.66 2.92
CA TRP A 135 -4.24 7.79 1.75
C TRP A 135 -4.92 6.46 1.98
N PHE A 136 -4.81 5.89 3.18
CA PHE A 136 -5.39 4.58 3.48
C PHE A 136 -6.72 4.66 4.23
N LEU A 137 -7.06 5.82 4.80
CA LEU A 137 -8.34 6.01 5.49
C LEU A 137 -9.11 7.20 4.90
N GLY A 138 -8.47 8.36 4.85
CA GLY A 138 -9.07 9.61 4.39
C GLY A 138 -9.71 9.52 3.00
N PHE A 139 -8.87 9.19 2.03
CA PHE A 139 -9.14 9.22 0.60
C PHE A 139 -10.10 8.13 0.13
N PRO A 140 -9.95 6.84 0.53
CA PRO A 140 -10.91 5.80 0.15
C PRO A 140 -12.33 6.12 0.64
N ILE A 141 -12.47 6.61 1.87
CA ILE A 141 -13.78 7.01 2.44
C ILE A 141 -14.37 8.20 1.69
N TYR A 142 -13.54 9.16 1.31
CA TYR A 142 -13.97 10.31 0.52
C TYR A 142 -14.50 9.87 -0.86
N ILE A 143 -13.76 9.00 -1.57
CA ILE A 143 -14.19 8.43 -2.85
C ILE A 143 -15.48 7.64 -2.70
N LEU A 144 -15.57 6.73 -1.73
CA LEU A 144 -16.78 5.96 -1.47
C LEU A 144 -17.99 6.85 -1.17
N THR A 145 -17.79 7.96 -0.45
CA THR A 145 -18.84 8.94 -0.16
C THR A 145 -19.31 9.63 -1.43
N ILE A 146 -18.40 10.11 -2.29
CA ILE A 146 -18.75 10.76 -3.57
C ILE A 146 -19.51 9.79 -4.47
N VAL A 147 -19.00 8.57 -4.62
CA VAL A 147 -19.65 7.54 -5.44
C VAL A 147 -21.06 7.29 -4.90
N ARG A 148 -21.22 7.07 -3.59
CA ARG A 148 -22.53 6.85 -2.98
C ARG A 148 -23.51 8.01 -3.19
N LEU A 149 -23.04 9.26 -3.06
CA LEU A 149 -23.86 10.45 -3.32
C LEU A 149 -24.31 10.55 -4.78
N PHE A 150 -23.40 10.29 -5.74
CA PHE A 150 -23.75 10.26 -7.16
C PHE A 150 -24.85 9.24 -7.46
N TYR A 151 -24.81 8.06 -6.81
CA TYR A 151 -25.82 7.02 -6.99
C TYR A 151 -27.16 7.36 -6.36
N LEU A 152 -27.13 7.96 -5.16
CA LEU A 152 -28.34 8.48 -4.51
C LEU A 152 -29.04 9.53 -5.38
N VAL A 153 -28.29 10.43 -6.01
CA VAL A 153 -28.85 11.46 -6.90
C VAL A 153 -29.43 10.87 -8.18
N ASN A 154 -28.87 9.76 -8.68
CA ASN A 154 -29.30 9.13 -9.93
C ASN A 154 -30.32 8.00 -9.76
N ASN A 155 -30.83 7.75 -8.55
CA ASN A 155 -31.76 6.64 -8.24
C ASN A 155 -31.29 5.27 -8.76
N ARG A 156 -29.98 5.02 -8.79
CA ARG A 156 -29.40 3.74 -9.22
C ARG A 156 -28.98 2.90 -8.03
N ASP A 157 -29.11 1.58 -8.13
CA ASP A 157 -28.62 0.67 -7.09
C ASP A 157 -27.09 0.57 -7.13
N PHE A 158 -26.46 0.85 -5.99
CA PHE A 158 -25.02 0.72 -5.80
C PHE A 158 -24.55 -0.75 -5.92
N SER A 159 -25.44 -1.71 -5.63
CA SER A 159 -25.11 -3.13 -5.59
C SER A 159 -24.89 -3.75 -6.98
N GLU A 160 -25.55 -3.24 -8.03
CA GLU A 160 -25.42 -3.73 -9.41
C GLU A 160 -24.03 -3.46 -10.00
N ILE A 161 -23.35 -2.44 -9.49
CA ILE A 161 -22.04 -1.98 -9.98
C ILE A 161 -20.88 -2.74 -9.38
N ILE A 162 -20.91 -3.00 -8.07
CA ILE A 162 -19.88 -3.80 -7.40
C ILE A 162 -19.81 -5.21 -8.02
N LYS A 163 -20.93 -5.71 -8.55
CA LYS A 163 -21.00 -7.02 -9.20
C LYS A 163 -20.43 -7.04 -10.62
N ASN A 164 -20.26 -5.89 -11.28
CA ASN A 164 -19.73 -5.85 -12.65
C ASN A 164 -18.20 -5.64 -12.66
N ALA A 165 -17.46 -6.73 -12.88
CA ALA A 165 -16.00 -6.73 -12.88
C ALA A 165 -15.37 -5.68 -13.81
N ASN A 166 -15.90 -5.46 -15.02
CA ASN A 166 -15.32 -4.50 -15.96
C ASN A 166 -15.52 -3.05 -15.50
N PHE A 167 -16.69 -2.75 -14.94
CA PHE A 167 -16.97 -1.42 -14.41
C PHE A 167 -16.12 -1.13 -13.16
N ASN A 168 -15.92 -2.14 -12.30
CA ASN A 168 -14.98 -2.04 -11.18
C ASN A 168 -13.56 -1.71 -11.65
N THR A 169 -13.10 -2.33 -12.75
CA THR A 169 -11.77 -2.07 -13.31
C THR A 169 -11.64 -0.66 -13.86
N VAL A 170 -12.63 -0.16 -14.60
CA VAL A 170 -12.63 1.23 -15.12
C VAL A 170 -12.63 2.24 -13.98
N ILE A 171 -13.49 2.05 -12.98
CA ILE A 171 -13.51 2.89 -11.77
C ILE A 171 -12.17 2.83 -11.06
N SER A 172 -11.57 1.64 -10.93
CA SER A 172 -10.26 1.48 -10.29
C SER A 172 -9.20 2.33 -11.00
N VAL A 173 -9.13 2.29 -12.34
CA VAL A 173 -8.20 3.14 -13.09
C VAL A 173 -8.44 4.62 -12.79
N ILE A 174 -9.69 5.08 -12.82
CA ILE A 174 -10.02 6.49 -12.52
C ILE A 174 -9.57 6.87 -11.11
N ILE A 175 -9.86 6.03 -10.11
CA ILE A 175 -9.45 6.24 -8.72
C ILE A 175 -7.92 6.35 -8.63
N TRP A 176 -7.18 5.44 -9.26
CA TRP A 176 -5.71 5.46 -9.26
C TRP A 176 -5.15 6.71 -9.94
N LEU A 177 -5.75 7.18 -11.03
CA LEU A 177 -5.35 8.44 -11.67
C LEU A 177 -5.60 9.65 -10.77
N ILE A 178 -6.75 9.70 -10.07
CA ILE A 178 -7.05 10.76 -9.09
C ILE A 178 -6.07 10.71 -7.91
N ILE A 179 -5.73 9.51 -7.42
CA ILE A 179 -4.69 9.30 -6.41
C ILE A 179 -3.37 9.89 -6.92
N GLY A 180 -2.97 9.56 -8.15
CA GLY A 180 -1.72 10.06 -8.71
C GLY A 180 -1.68 11.58 -8.84
N LEU A 181 -2.77 12.19 -9.32
CA LEU A 181 -2.89 13.64 -9.42
C LEU A 181 -2.81 14.31 -8.05
N PHE A 182 -3.55 13.83 -7.06
CA PHE A 182 -3.52 14.42 -5.72
C PHE A 182 -2.15 14.22 -5.05
N LEU A 183 -1.51 13.06 -5.24
CA LEU A 183 -0.14 12.81 -4.77
C LEU A 183 0.85 13.79 -5.39
N PHE A 184 0.76 13.98 -6.71
CA PHE A 184 1.59 14.94 -7.43
C PHE A 184 1.45 16.36 -6.85
N PHE A 185 0.22 16.85 -6.67
CA PHE A 185 -0.02 18.18 -6.10
C PHE A 185 0.48 18.30 -4.66
N ASN A 186 0.29 17.26 -3.84
CA ASN A 186 0.77 17.24 -2.46
C ASN A 186 2.30 17.31 -2.40
N LEU A 187 2.99 16.51 -3.22
CA LEU A 187 4.45 16.51 -3.30
C LEU A 187 5.00 17.87 -3.72
N ARG A 188 4.41 18.48 -4.76
CA ARG A 188 4.79 19.84 -5.20
C ARG A 188 4.54 20.88 -4.12
N ARG A 189 3.43 20.80 -3.38
CA ARG A 189 3.12 21.71 -2.27
C ARG A 189 4.13 21.60 -1.12
N VAL A 190 4.64 20.41 -0.83
CA VAL A 190 5.66 20.16 0.20
C VAL A 190 7.07 20.59 -0.26
N GLY A 191 7.25 20.85 -1.56
CA GLY A 191 8.51 21.30 -2.16
C GLY A 191 9.38 20.17 -2.72
N PHE A 192 8.79 19.01 -3.01
CA PHE A 192 9.49 17.96 -3.75
C PHE A 192 9.69 18.36 -5.21
N ASP A 193 10.87 18.05 -5.72
CA ASP A 193 11.22 18.16 -7.12
C ASP A 193 11.08 16.78 -7.78
N LEU A 194 10.18 16.68 -8.76
CA LEU A 194 9.88 15.41 -9.42
C LEU A 194 10.99 14.97 -10.37
N ILE A 195 11.78 15.91 -10.87
CA ILE A 195 12.95 15.62 -11.70
C ILE A 195 13.99 14.87 -10.85
N LYS A 196 14.14 15.27 -9.58
CA LYS A 196 15.06 14.63 -8.64
C LYS A 196 14.72 13.20 -8.28
N PHE A 197 13.45 12.79 -8.41
CA PHE A 197 13.13 11.36 -8.29
C PHE A 197 13.72 10.54 -9.44
N GLY A 198 13.95 11.14 -10.61
CA GLY A 198 14.44 10.42 -11.78
C GLY A 198 13.35 9.64 -12.50
N ILE A 199 12.11 10.15 -12.49
CA ILE A 199 10.94 9.51 -13.13
C ILE A 199 10.98 9.69 -14.66
N PHE A 200 11.59 10.77 -15.15
CA PHE A 200 11.58 11.11 -16.57
C PHE A 200 12.85 10.71 -17.34
N ASN A 201 13.88 10.19 -16.65
CA ASN A 201 15.18 9.91 -17.27
C ASN A 201 15.25 8.50 -17.87
N LEU A 202 14.63 8.33 -19.04
CA LEU A 202 14.63 7.05 -19.76
C LEU A 202 15.98 6.69 -20.39
N VAL A 203 16.94 7.62 -20.47
CA VAL A 203 18.24 7.39 -21.12
C VAL A 203 19.04 6.30 -20.40
N ILE A 204 18.97 6.27 -19.06
CA ILE A 204 19.69 5.28 -18.24
C ILE A 204 19.15 3.85 -18.45
N VAL A 205 17.85 3.72 -18.75
CA VAL A 205 17.20 2.44 -19.04
C VAL A 205 17.66 1.90 -20.41
N LYS A 206 17.96 2.80 -21.37
CA LYS A 206 18.43 2.43 -22.71
C LYS A 206 19.87 1.92 -22.75
N GLN A 207 20.62 2.01 -21.65
CA GLN A 207 21.95 1.40 -21.57
C GLN A 207 21.81 -0.13 -21.56
N THR A 208 22.26 -0.78 -22.63
CA THR A 208 21.97 -2.19 -22.95
C THR A 208 22.40 -3.19 -21.86
N SER A 209 23.46 -2.90 -21.11
CA SER A 209 23.92 -3.72 -19.98
C SER A 209 22.93 -3.72 -18.80
N ASN A 210 22.35 -2.58 -18.49
CA ASN A 210 21.37 -2.44 -17.41
C ASN A 210 20.05 -3.13 -17.77
N LEU A 211 19.60 -2.99 -19.02
CA LEU A 211 18.37 -3.63 -19.49
C LEU A 211 18.47 -5.16 -19.45
N LYS A 212 19.59 -5.75 -19.92
CA LYS A 212 19.82 -7.20 -19.87
C LYS A 212 19.78 -7.73 -18.43
N LEU A 213 20.46 -7.04 -17.51
CA LEU A 213 20.45 -7.40 -16.09
C LEU A 213 19.03 -7.29 -15.52
N MET A 214 18.29 -6.24 -15.86
CA MET A 214 16.93 -6.02 -15.37
C MET A 214 15.99 -7.13 -15.84
N ILE A 215 16.02 -7.49 -17.14
CA ILE A 215 15.24 -8.61 -17.69
C ILE A 215 15.61 -9.93 -17.01
N LEU A 216 16.91 -10.19 -16.80
CA LEU A 216 17.38 -11.40 -16.13
C LEU A 216 16.83 -11.50 -14.70
N ILE A 217 16.89 -10.39 -13.94
CA ILE A 217 16.39 -10.38 -12.56
C ILE A 217 14.87 -10.48 -12.54
N VAL A 218 14.13 -9.82 -13.45
CA VAL A 218 12.66 -9.99 -13.57
C VAL A 218 12.32 -11.45 -13.83
N PHE A 219 13.05 -12.13 -14.72
CA PHE A 219 12.81 -13.54 -15.02
C PHE A 219 12.97 -14.43 -13.78
N PHE A 220 14.08 -14.30 -13.05
CA PHE A 220 14.30 -15.10 -11.84
C PHE A 220 13.35 -14.73 -10.71
N GLU A 221 13.03 -13.45 -10.57
CA GLU A 221 12.11 -12.99 -9.54
C GLU A 221 10.67 -13.45 -9.81
N TYR A 222 10.18 -13.37 -11.05
CA TYR A 222 8.90 -13.95 -11.46
C TYR A 222 8.88 -15.48 -11.26
N THR A 223 9.95 -16.15 -11.69
CA THR A 223 10.09 -17.61 -11.54
C THR A 223 10.07 -18.01 -10.07
N PHE A 224 10.76 -17.27 -9.20
CA PHE A 224 10.69 -17.48 -7.76
C PHE A 224 9.25 -17.28 -7.25
N ALA A 225 8.63 -16.13 -7.57
CA ALA A 225 7.30 -15.77 -7.10
C ALA A 225 6.26 -16.83 -7.48
N GLU A 226 6.19 -17.25 -8.74
CA GLU A 226 5.23 -18.27 -9.20
C GLU A 226 5.42 -19.61 -8.50
N ASN A 227 6.66 -20.11 -8.41
CA ASN A 227 6.92 -21.42 -7.84
C ASN A 227 6.74 -21.42 -6.32
N PHE A 228 7.21 -20.38 -5.64
CA PHE A 228 7.04 -20.23 -4.20
C PHE A 228 5.56 -20.04 -3.82
N ASN A 229 4.84 -19.17 -4.53
CA ASN A 229 3.41 -18.94 -4.26
C ASN A 229 2.58 -20.17 -4.55
N SER A 230 2.86 -20.90 -5.63
CA SER A 230 2.16 -22.16 -5.94
C SER A 230 2.32 -23.18 -4.81
N LEU A 231 3.53 -23.30 -4.23
CA LEU A 231 3.77 -24.20 -3.10
C LEU A 231 2.99 -23.78 -1.85
N ASN A 232 3.03 -22.49 -1.51
CA ASN A 232 2.27 -21.98 -0.36
C ASN A 232 0.77 -22.17 -0.57
N LEU A 233 0.26 -21.89 -1.76
CA LEU A 233 -1.17 -22.03 -2.08
C LEU A 233 -1.62 -23.50 -2.01
N TYR A 234 -0.78 -24.45 -2.42
CA TYR A 234 -1.03 -25.88 -2.22
C TYR A 234 -1.19 -26.22 -0.73
N TYR A 235 -0.30 -25.79 0.15
CA TYR A 235 -0.45 -26.08 1.60
C TYR A 235 -1.63 -25.35 2.22
N ILE A 236 -1.89 -24.10 1.82
CA ILE A 236 -3.06 -23.33 2.25
C ILE A 236 -4.35 -24.03 1.82
N SER A 237 -4.37 -24.75 0.69
CA SER A 237 -5.56 -25.45 0.19
C SER A 237 -6.11 -26.50 1.17
N PHE A 238 -5.26 -27.08 2.02
CA PHE A 238 -5.68 -28.03 3.06
C PHE A 238 -6.26 -27.35 4.30
N ILE A 239 -5.88 -26.10 4.55
CA ILE A 239 -6.28 -25.33 5.74
C ILE A 239 -7.52 -24.48 5.44
N PHE A 240 -7.56 -23.87 4.26
CA PHE A 240 -8.60 -22.96 3.79
C PHE A 240 -9.03 -23.28 2.35
N PRO A 241 -9.68 -24.44 2.11
CA PRO A 241 -10.02 -24.91 0.76
C PRO A 241 -10.90 -23.92 0.00
N ASP A 242 -11.96 -23.39 0.62
CA ASP A 242 -12.88 -22.43 0.00
C ASP A 242 -12.18 -21.13 -0.44
N TYR A 243 -11.22 -20.67 0.37
CA TYR A 243 -10.42 -19.48 0.05
C TYR A 243 -9.56 -19.72 -1.20
N VAL A 244 -8.89 -20.86 -1.26
CA VAL A 244 -8.03 -21.22 -2.40
C VAL A 244 -8.87 -21.48 -3.64
N GLU A 245 -9.98 -22.21 -3.53
CA GLU A 245 -10.90 -22.47 -4.64
C GLU A 245 -11.45 -21.17 -5.23
N LYS A 246 -11.85 -20.22 -4.38
CA LYS A 246 -12.22 -18.89 -4.85
C LYS A 246 -11.05 -18.21 -5.57
N LEU A 247 -9.85 -18.24 -5.01
CA LEU A 247 -8.68 -17.55 -5.56
C LEU A 247 -8.22 -18.09 -6.93
N ILE A 248 -8.24 -19.42 -7.11
CA ILE A 248 -7.87 -20.05 -8.38
C ILE A 248 -8.94 -19.82 -9.46
N ASN A 249 -10.20 -19.67 -9.05
CA ASN A 249 -11.34 -19.47 -9.94
C ASN A 249 -11.66 -17.98 -10.20
N ASP A 250 -11.12 -17.05 -9.39
CA ASP A 250 -11.35 -15.62 -9.52
C ASP A 250 -10.83 -15.07 -10.84
N SER A 251 -11.71 -14.35 -11.55
CA SER A 251 -11.40 -13.65 -12.80
C SER A 251 -11.36 -12.14 -12.55
N TYR A 252 -10.25 -11.50 -12.93
CA TYR A 252 -10.07 -10.06 -12.76
C TYR A 252 -10.76 -9.21 -13.84
N PHE A 253 -11.16 -9.82 -14.95
CA PHE A 253 -11.79 -9.19 -16.09
C PHE A 253 -12.69 -10.20 -16.80
N THR A 254 -13.72 -9.73 -17.51
CA THR A 254 -14.69 -10.59 -18.21
C THR A 254 -14.85 -10.27 -19.69
N ASN A 255 -14.09 -9.31 -20.23
CA ASN A 255 -14.01 -9.02 -21.65
C ASN A 255 -12.71 -8.28 -22.01
N ILE A 256 -12.53 -7.98 -23.29
CA ILE A 256 -11.33 -7.29 -23.81
C ILE A 256 -11.14 -5.89 -23.22
N ILE A 257 -12.23 -5.16 -22.95
CA ILE A 257 -12.16 -3.83 -22.33
C ILE A 257 -11.63 -3.97 -20.89
N GLY A 258 -12.14 -4.94 -20.14
CA GLY A 258 -11.64 -5.29 -18.81
C GLY A 258 -10.15 -5.63 -18.83
N ILE A 259 -9.71 -6.44 -19.81
CA ILE A 259 -8.29 -6.78 -20.00
C ILE A 259 -7.45 -5.52 -20.18
N LEU A 260 -7.84 -4.61 -21.09
CA LEU A 260 -7.07 -3.40 -21.39
C LEU A 260 -6.96 -2.48 -20.17
N PHE A 261 -8.07 -2.18 -19.50
CA PHE A 261 -8.06 -1.31 -18.34
C PHE A 261 -7.32 -1.93 -17.15
N TRP A 262 -7.49 -3.23 -16.92
CA TRP A 262 -6.81 -3.92 -15.82
C TRP A 262 -5.31 -4.03 -16.08
N SER A 263 -4.91 -4.34 -17.32
CA SER A 263 -3.50 -4.35 -17.73
C SER A 263 -2.88 -2.97 -17.56
N PHE A 264 -3.55 -1.91 -18.01
CA PHE A 264 -3.06 -0.53 -17.81
C PHE A 264 -2.90 -0.17 -16.33
N LEU A 265 -3.89 -0.54 -15.50
CA LEU A 265 -3.84 -0.34 -14.05
C LEU A 265 -2.61 -1.01 -13.44
N VAL A 266 -2.46 -2.31 -13.68
CA VAL A 266 -1.47 -3.16 -12.99
C VAL A 266 -0.06 -2.97 -13.57
N ILE A 267 0.09 -2.68 -14.87
CA ILE A 267 1.40 -2.54 -15.51
C ILE A 267 1.94 -1.10 -15.40
N VAL A 268 1.06 -0.09 -15.37
CA VAL A 268 1.47 1.31 -15.43
C VAL A 268 1.11 2.08 -14.16
N CYS A 269 -0.19 2.18 -13.84
CA CYS A 269 -0.64 3.04 -12.73
C CYS A 269 -0.11 2.58 -11.37
N ALA A 270 -0.22 1.27 -11.09
CA ALA A 270 0.21 0.70 -9.83
C ALA A 270 1.73 0.83 -9.63
N PRO A 271 2.61 0.33 -10.54
CA PRO A 271 4.05 0.51 -10.42
C PRO A 271 4.46 1.98 -10.29
N LEU A 272 3.88 2.90 -11.08
CA LEU A 272 4.22 4.32 -11.00
C LEU A 272 3.97 4.89 -9.59
N LEU A 273 2.78 4.64 -9.03
CA LEU A 273 2.38 5.22 -7.77
C LEU A 273 2.98 4.50 -6.57
N GLU A 274 3.04 3.18 -6.60
CA GLU A 274 3.66 2.40 -5.54
C GLU A 274 5.15 2.70 -5.43
N GLU A 275 5.90 2.72 -6.54
CA GLU A 275 7.32 3.06 -6.48
C GLU A 275 7.54 4.52 -6.02
N LEU A 276 6.70 5.47 -6.44
CA LEU A 276 6.76 6.84 -5.95
C LEU A 276 6.54 6.92 -4.43
N ILE A 277 5.57 6.19 -3.91
CA ILE A 277 5.27 6.16 -2.48
C ILE A 277 6.38 5.46 -1.70
N TYR A 278 6.68 4.21 -2.04
CA TYR A 278 7.58 3.35 -1.26
C TYR A 278 9.06 3.68 -1.48
N ARG A 279 9.50 3.92 -2.71
CA ARG A 279 10.92 4.17 -3.04
C ARG A 279 11.23 5.66 -3.12
N GLY A 280 10.32 6.44 -3.69
CA GLY A 280 10.44 7.90 -3.76
C GLY A 280 10.33 8.55 -2.39
N ILE A 281 9.31 8.21 -1.59
CA ILE A 281 9.04 8.93 -0.34
C ILE A 281 9.54 8.18 0.90
N ILE A 282 9.01 6.98 1.13
CA ILE A 282 9.16 6.24 2.39
C ILE A 282 10.61 5.79 2.57
N LEU A 283 11.19 5.15 1.57
CA LEU A 283 12.59 4.69 1.57
C LEU A 283 13.55 5.82 1.87
N GLN A 284 13.45 6.94 1.14
CA GLN A 284 14.34 8.08 1.30
C GLN A 284 14.26 8.61 2.74
N LYS A 285 13.04 8.84 3.22
CA LYS A 285 12.82 9.42 4.55
C LYS A 285 13.25 8.51 5.69
N TRP A 286 12.94 7.21 5.62
CA TRP A 286 13.33 6.26 6.65
C TRP A 286 14.82 5.92 6.58
N ALA A 287 15.43 5.94 5.41
CA ALA A 287 16.87 5.83 5.29
C ALA A 287 17.60 7.04 5.90
N MET A 288 17.09 8.27 5.74
CA MET A 288 17.61 9.45 6.46
C MET A 288 17.51 9.33 7.98
N LYS A 289 16.43 8.71 8.47
CA LYS A 289 16.11 8.65 9.90
C LYS A 289 16.79 7.48 10.63
N TRP A 290 16.80 6.31 10.01
CA TRP A 290 17.18 5.04 10.63
C TRP A 290 18.36 4.35 9.93
N GLY A 291 18.84 4.93 8.83
CA GLY A 291 19.90 4.35 8.02
C GLY A 291 19.39 3.56 6.81
N ILE A 292 20.24 3.41 5.81
CA ILE A 292 19.89 2.83 4.51
C ILE A 292 19.35 1.41 4.65
N LYS A 293 20.02 0.54 5.42
CA LYS A 293 19.57 -0.84 5.64
C LYS A 293 18.16 -0.89 6.24
N ALA A 294 17.94 -0.12 7.31
CA ALA A 294 16.63 -0.05 7.95
C ALA A 294 15.57 0.54 7.03
N GLY A 295 15.90 1.58 6.25
CA GLY A 295 15.00 2.18 5.27
C GLY A 295 14.56 1.21 4.18
N ILE A 296 15.48 0.38 3.67
CA ILE A 296 15.18 -0.68 2.69
C ILE A 296 14.23 -1.70 3.31
N VAL A 297 14.61 -2.32 4.43
CA VAL A 297 13.82 -3.37 5.06
C VAL A 297 12.42 -2.86 5.43
N THR A 298 12.32 -1.68 6.04
CA THR A 298 11.03 -1.13 6.48
C THR A 298 10.15 -0.69 5.30
N SER A 299 10.71 -0.09 4.25
CA SER A 299 9.95 0.26 3.04
C SER A 299 9.43 -0.98 2.31
N SER A 300 10.29 -1.99 2.12
CA SER A 300 9.91 -3.26 1.48
C SER A 300 8.90 -4.06 2.29
N LEU A 301 9.03 -4.06 3.62
CA LEU A 301 8.07 -4.72 4.52
C LEU A 301 6.71 -4.03 4.47
N LEU A 302 6.69 -2.69 4.48
CA LEU A 302 5.44 -1.96 4.39
C LEU A 302 4.75 -2.17 3.05
N PHE A 303 5.52 -2.17 1.95
CA PHE A 303 5.03 -2.51 0.62
C PHE A 303 4.37 -3.90 0.62
N ALA A 304 5.03 -4.90 1.21
CA ALA A 304 4.51 -6.27 1.24
C ALA A 304 3.26 -6.42 2.12
N ILE A 305 3.29 -5.91 3.35
CA ILE A 305 2.16 -6.01 4.31
C ILE A 305 0.92 -5.29 3.78
N TYR A 306 1.09 -4.19 3.05
CA TYR A 306 -0.03 -3.44 2.46
C TYR A 306 -0.94 -4.30 1.58
N HIS A 307 -0.41 -5.35 0.95
CA HIS A 307 -1.19 -6.22 0.08
C HIS A 307 -2.10 -7.19 0.85
N CYS A 308 -1.86 -7.41 2.16
CA CYS A 308 -2.70 -8.25 3.03
C CYS A 308 -3.07 -9.62 2.43
N ARG A 309 -2.10 -10.29 1.79
CA ARG A 309 -2.31 -11.54 1.04
C ARG A 309 -1.28 -12.60 1.44
N PHE A 310 -1.49 -13.84 1.00
CA PHE A 310 -0.59 -14.97 1.27
C PHE A 310 0.82 -14.80 0.67
N ASP A 311 0.99 -13.82 -0.21
CA ASP A 311 2.13 -13.69 -1.10
C ASP A 311 3.12 -12.58 -0.64
N ILE A 312 3.05 -12.21 0.66
CA ILE A 312 3.90 -11.20 1.32
C ILE A 312 5.40 -11.46 1.15
N VAL A 313 5.84 -12.71 1.16
CA VAL A 313 7.28 -13.05 1.12
C VAL A 313 7.93 -12.61 -0.19
N TRP A 314 7.31 -12.93 -1.33
CA TRP A 314 7.87 -12.53 -2.61
C TRP A 314 7.71 -11.02 -2.83
N LEU A 315 6.60 -10.42 -2.39
CA LEU A 315 6.38 -8.97 -2.43
C LEU A 315 7.48 -8.21 -1.65
N PHE A 316 7.93 -8.76 -0.52
CA PHE A 316 9.05 -8.19 0.22
C PHE A 316 10.36 -8.24 -0.57
N ILE A 317 10.60 -9.33 -1.33
CA ILE A 317 11.78 -9.51 -2.17
C ILE A 317 11.74 -8.55 -3.37
N LEU A 318 10.61 -8.47 -4.10
CA LEU A 318 10.36 -7.46 -5.14
C LEU A 318 10.58 -6.04 -4.57
N GLY A 319 9.98 -5.81 -3.40
CA GLY A 319 10.24 -4.75 -2.43
C GLY A 319 11.69 -4.28 -2.42
N THR A 320 12.54 -5.21 -2.01
CA THR A 320 13.96 -5.03 -1.76
C THR A 320 14.74 -4.83 -3.06
N ILE A 321 14.41 -5.56 -4.13
CA ILE A 321 15.07 -5.44 -5.44
C ILE A 321 14.87 -4.03 -6.01
N CYS A 322 13.64 -3.50 -6.02
CA CYS A 322 13.39 -2.14 -6.49
C CYS A 322 14.15 -1.08 -5.66
N CYS A 323 14.27 -1.27 -4.33
CA CYS A 323 15.09 -0.38 -3.50
C CYS A 323 16.56 -0.42 -3.96
N VAL A 324 17.13 -1.61 -4.14
CA VAL A 324 18.51 -1.80 -4.60
C VAL A 324 18.70 -1.21 -6.00
N LEU A 325 17.77 -1.43 -6.93
CA LEU A 325 17.82 -0.84 -8.27
C LEU A 325 17.78 0.69 -8.23
N TYR A 326 16.97 1.28 -7.35
CA TYR A 326 16.94 2.73 -7.19
C TYR A 326 18.26 3.26 -6.61
N PHE A 327 18.83 2.58 -5.61
CA PHE A 327 20.15 2.89 -5.08
C PHE A 327 21.28 2.64 -6.07
N LYS A 328 21.14 1.75 -7.04
CA LYS A 328 22.17 1.51 -8.05
C LYS A 328 22.13 2.58 -9.15
N THR A 329 20.92 2.98 -9.56
CA THR A 329 20.74 3.84 -10.75
C THR A 329 20.51 5.31 -10.44
N GLY A 330 20.06 5.63 -9.22
CA GLY A 330 19.60 6.96 -8.88
C GLY A 330 18.29 7.37 -9.58
N GLN A 331 17.68 6.51 -10.40
CA GLN A 331 16.49 6.85 -11.18
C GLN A 331 15.28 6.01 -10.75
N LEU A 332 14.19 6.67 -10.36
CA LEU A 332 12.97 5.98 -9.94
C LEU A 332 12.25 5.30 -11.12
N ILE A 333 12.48 5.74 -12.36
CA ILE A 333 11.92 5.06 -13.53
C ILE A 333 12.41 3.61 -13.68
N VAL A 334 13.60 3.29 -13.17
CA VAL A 334 14.17 1.94 -13.24
C VAL A 334 13.36 0.93 -12.41
N PRO A 335 13.11 1.13 -11.10
CA PRO A 335 12.22 0.24 -10.36
C PRO A 335 10.77 0.29 -10.88
N ILE A 336 10.28 1.42 -11.40
CA ILE A 336 8.93 1.49 -12.03
C ILE A 336 8.84 0.53 -13.21
N ILE A 337 9.82 0.55 -14.12
CA ILE A 337 9.82 -0.36 -15.28
C ILE A 337 10.06 -1.80 -14.84
N PHE A 338 10.98 -2.05 -13.90
CA PHE A 338 11.20 -3.39 -13.37
C PHE A 338 9.92 -4.01 -12.80
N HIS A 339 9.20 -3.26 -11.96
CA HIS A 339 7.93 -3.68 -11.38
C HIS A 339 6.85 -3.83 -12.48
N GLY A 340 6.75 -2.87 -13.40
CA GLY A 340 5.86 -2.97 -14.56
C GLY A 340 6.12 -4.20 -15.44
N LEU A 341 7.38 -4.59 -15.64
CA LEU A 341 7.77 -5.80 -16.38
C LEU A 341 7.35 -7.08 -15.66
N HIS A 342 7.56 -7.17 -14.33
CA HIS A 342 7.03 -8.28 -13.53
C HIS A 342 5.51 -8.39 -13.72
N ASN A 343 4.81 -7.27 -13.54
CA ASN A 343 3.36 -7.20 -13.66
C ASN A 343 2.88 -7.52 -15.08
N THR A 344 3.67 -7.20 -16.11
CA THR A 344 3.38 -7.57 -17.49
C THR A 344 3.42 -9.08 -17.68
N ILE A 345 4.46 -9.75 -17.19
CA ILE A 345 4.58 -11.21 -17.28
C ILE A 345 3.40 -11.86 -16.56
N TRP A 346 3.14 -11.46 -15.32
CA TRP A 346 2.00 -11.97 -14.56
C TRP A 346 0.66 -11.74 -15.28
N THR A 347 0.46 -10.55 -15.84
CA THR A 347 -0.74 -10.21 -16.63
C THR A 347 -0.92 -11.11 -17.84
N ILE A 348 0.15 -11.42 -18.58
CA ILE A 348 0.11 -12.34 -19.73
C ILE A 348 -0.40 -13.71 -19.30
N PHE A 349 0.12 -14.26 -18.20
CA PHE A 349 -0.35 -15.56 -17.67
C PHE A 349 -1.81 -15.50 -17.21
N ARG A 350 -2.26 -14.41 -16.58
CA ARG A 350 -3.67 -14.22 -16.19
C ARG A 350 -4.60 -14.11 -17.40
N ILE A 351 -4.17 -13.46 -18.48
CA ILE A 351 -4.93 -13.40 -19.75
C ILE A 351 -5.03 -14.80 -20.37
N GLY A 352 -3.91 -15.55 -20.41
CA GLY A 352 -3.92 -16.94 -20.88
C GLY A 352 -4.88 -17.82 -20.10
N HIS A 353 -4.85 -17.73 -18.76
CA HIS A 353 -5.77 -18.44 -17.87
C HIS A 353 -7.24 -18.03 -18.08
N TYR A 354 -7.51 -16.76 -18.35
CA TYR A 354 -8.87 -16.31 -18.67
C TYR A 354 -9.38 -16.96 -19.97
N TYR A 355 -8.59 -16.96 -21.04
CA TYR A 355 -8.99 -17.56 -22.32
C TYR A 355 -9.14 -19.08 -22.25
N SER A 356 -8.30 -19.77 -21.48
CA SER A 356 -8.46 -21.22 -21.28
C SER A 356 -9.75 -21.58 -20.53
N ARG A 357 -10.39 -20.60 -19.86
CA ARG A 357 -11.56 -20.81 -19.00
C ARG A 357 -12.87 -20.30 -19.56
N LEU A 358 -12.88 -19.64 -20.72
CA LEU A 358 -14.13 -19.16 -21.34
C LEU A 358 -15.19 -20.26 -21.52
N ASN A 359 -14.75 -21.52 -21.68
CA ASN A 359 -15.62 -22.68 -21.85
C ASN A 359 -15.31 -23.83 -20.86
N GLY A 360 -14.51 -23.55 -19.82
CA GLY A 360 -14.04 -24.57 -18.88
C GLY A 360 -14.87 -24.59 -17.59
N GLU A 361 -15.01 -25.77 -16.98
CA GLU A 361 -15.62 -25.91 -15.66
C GLU A 361 -14.77 -25.21 -14.57
N LEU A 362 -15.38 -24.93 -13.42
CA LEU A 362 -14.65 -24.44 -12.26
C LEU A 362 -13.67 -25.52 -11.78
N ILE A 363 -12.46 -25.11 -11.37
CA ILE A 363 -11.46 -26.05 -10.86
C ILE A 363 -11.84 -26.32 -9.42
N SER A 364 -12.18 -27.58 -9.11
CA SER A 364 -12.43 -27.99 -7.75
C SER A 364 -11.12 -28.01 -6.96
N ILE A 365 -11.21 -27.87 -5.64
CA ILE A 365 -10.01 -27.92 -4.79
C ILE A 365 -9.27 -29.26 -4.90
N ASN A 366 -9.99 -30.36 -5.12
CA ASN A 366 -9.42 -31.69 -5.28
C ASN A 366 -8.62 -31.80 -6.59
N ASP A 367 -9.17 -31.27 -7.70
CA ASP A 367 -8.48 -31.26 -8.99
C ASP A 367 -7.22 -30.38 -8.95
N TYR A 368 -7.32 -29.23 -8.27
CA TYR A 368 -6.17 -28.37 -8.03
C TYR A 368 -5.07 -29.11 -7.26
N GLN A 369 -5.40 -29.77 -6.15
CA GLN A 369 -4.45 -30.53 -5.34
C GLN A 369 -3.81 -31.67 -6.14
N ALA A 370 -4.62 -32.48 -6.84
CA ALA A 370 -4.16 -33.60 -7.65
C ALA A 370 -3.22 -33.15 -8.80
N SER A 371 -3.51 -32.01 -9.44
CA SER A 371 -2.64 -31.45 -10.49
C SER A 371 -1.32 -30.86 -9.94
N MET A 372 -1.33 -30.36 -8.71
CA MET A 372 -0.17 -29.73 -8.07
C MET A 372 0.80 -30.71 -7.42
N GLU A 373 0.29 -31.81 -6.84
CA GLU A 373 1.06 -32.81 -6.10
C GLU A 373 2.29 -33.36 -6.87
N PRO A 374 2.20 -33.79 -8.15
CA PRO A 374 3.37 -34.28 -8.87
C PRO A 374 4.42 -33.21 -9.17
N LEU A 375 4.06 -31.92 -9.08
CA LEU A 375 4.94 -30.79 -9.42
C LEU A 375 5.66 -30.18 -8.21
N LEU A 376 5.35 -30.59 -6.98
CA LEU A 376 5.86 -29.96 -5.76
C LEU A 376 7.39 -29.96 -5.70
N GLY A 377 8.02 -31.11 -5.99
CA GLY A 377 9.48 -31.23 -5.98
C GLY A 377 10.15 -30.32 -7.01
N GLN A 378 9.63 -30.30 -8.24
CA GLN A 378 10.14 -29.44 -9.31
C GLN A 378 9.99 -27.95 -8.95
N LYS A 379 8.81 -27.55 -8.47
CA LYS A 379 8.56 -26.16 -8.06
C LYS A 379 9.48 -25.73 -6.92
N ALA A 380 9.73 -26.60 -5.94
CA ALA A 380 10.64 -26.32 -4.83
C ALA A 380 12.09 -26.09 -5.32
N VAL A 381 12.59 -26.95 -6.22
CA VAL A 381 13.94 -26.81 -6.78
C VAL A 381 14.06 -25.52 -7.59
N ILE A 382 13.08 -25.22 -8.46
CA ILE A 382 13.08 -24.00 -9.28
C ILE A 382 13.01 -22.74 -8.40
N ALA A 383 12.18 -22.75 -7.36
CA ALA A 383 12.10 -21.65 -6.39
C ALA A 383 13.44 -21.47 -5.67
N ALA A 384 14.08 -22.55 -5.20
CA ALA A 384 15.36 -22.48 -4.50
C ALA A 384 16.49 -21.91 -5.38
N ILE A 385 16.59 -22.37 -6.63
CA ILE A 385 17.59 -21.86 -7.60
C ILE A 385 17.35 -20.38 -7.86
N SER A 386 16.09 -20.00 -8.15
CA SER A 386 15.73 -18.62 -8.44
C SER A 386 16.02 -17.70 -7.24
N PHE A 387 15.67 -18.15 -6.03
CA PHE A 387 15.97 -17.45 -4.79
C PHE A 387 17.48 -17.24 -4.60
N ALA A 388 18.29 -18.27 -4.83
CA ALA A 388 19.75 -18.16 -4.71
C ALA A 388 20.33 -17.10 -5.67
N VAL A 389 19.87 -17.06 -6.92
CA VAL A 389 20.28 -16.04 -7.90
C VAL A 389 19.89 -14.64 -7.43
N ILE A 390 18.66 -14.46 -6.94
CA ILE A 390 18.19 -13.18 -6.41
C ILE A 390 19.03 -12.75 -5.20
N MET A 391 19.34 -13.66 -4.28
CA MET A 391 20.15 -13.36 -3.10
C MET A 391 21.58 -12.96 -3.48
N VAL A 392 22.18 -13.62 -4.47
CA VAL A 392 23.50 -13.22 -5.01
C VAL A 392 23.43 -11.82 -5.63
N PHE A 393 22.37 -11.52 -6.38
CA PHE A 393 22.16 -10.18 -6.93
C PHE A 393 22.03 -9.14 -5.83
N LEU A 394 21.18 -9.39 -4.82
CA LEU A 394 20.98 -8.46 -3.70
C LEU A 394 22.27 -8.28 -2.92
N TYR A 395 22.98 -9.35 -2.56
CA TYR A 395 24.25 -9.28 -1.83
C TYR A 395 25.30 -8.43 -2.55
N ARG A 396 25.45 -8.62 -3.87
CA ARG A 396 26.45 -7.89 -4.67
C ARG A 396 26.10 -6.42 -4.91
N ASN A 397 24.82 -6.07 -4.86
CA ASN A 397 24.34 -4.73 -5.20
C ASN A 397 23.77 -3.96 -4.02
N PHE A 398 23.77 -4.56 -2.82
CA PHE A 398 23.19 -3.92 -1.64
C PHE A 398 23.96 -2.62 -1.33
N PRO A 399 23.28 -1.48 -1.16
CA PRO A 399 23.94 -0.21 -0.90
C PRO A 399 24.63 -0.20 0.47
N LYS A 400 25.73 0.55 0.54
CA LYS A 400 26.44 0.78 1.80
C LYS A 400 25.70 1.82 2.62
N GLN A 401 25.99 1.84 3.92
CA GLN A 401 25.30 2.71 4.88
C GLN A 401 25.59 4.21 4.68
N ASP A 402 26.72 4.52 4.07
CA ASP A 402 27.24 5.85 3.73
C ASP A 402 26.92 6.29 2.30
N ASP A 403 26.22 5.47 1.50
CA ASP A 403 25.83 5.84 0.14
C ASP A 403 24.91 7.07 0.12
N ILE A 404 25.04 7.90 -0.91
CA ILE A 404 24.13 9.03 -1.12
C ILE A 404 22.74 8.51 -1.45
N LEU A 405 21.71 9.08 -0.83
CA LEU A 405 20.32 8.74 -1.11
C LEU A 405 19.91 9.13 -2.55
N PRO A 406 19.18 8.25 -3.29
CA PRO A 406 18.88 8.46 -4.70
C PRO A 406 18.31 9.83 -5.06
N TYR A 407 17.37 10.35 -4.25
CA TYR A 407 16.75 11.68 -4.49
C TYR A 407 17.78 12.81 -4.52
N TYR A 408 18.88 12.68 -3.77
CA TYR A 408 19.92 13.70 -3.65
C TYR A 408 21.05 13.53 -4.67
N ARG A 409 21.05 12.45 -5.47
CA ARG A 409 22.06 12.23 -6.53
C ARG A 409 21.74 12.96 -7.83
N ASN A 410 20.45 13.16 -8.11
CA ASN A 410 20.02 13.79 -9.36
C ASN A 410 20.16 15.31 -9.26
N PRO A 411 20.79 15.96 -10.27
CA PRO A 411 20.84 17.41 -10.35
C PRO A 411 19.43 17.99 -10.54
N LYS A 412 19.29 19.30 -10.25
CA LYS A 412 18.06 20.05 -10.50
C LYS A 412 17.79 20.19 -11.99
#